data_AF-A0ABD2WK80-F1
#
_entry.id   AF-A0ABD2WK80-F1
#
_cell.length_a   1.000
_cell.length_b   1.000
_cell.length_c   1.000
_cell.angle_alpha   90.00
_cell.angle_beta   90.00
_cell.angle_gamma   90.00
#
_symmetry.space_group_name_H-M   'P 1'
#
loop_
_entity.id
_entity.type
_entity.pdbx_description
1 polymer ?
#
loop_
_entity_poly.entity_id
_entity_poly.type
_entity_poly.pdbx_seq_one_letter_code
_entity_poly.pdbx_strand_id
1 'polypeptide(L)'
;MLQTYECAQELKAPELNPQVAAKISSIPKTRDRHMLAIQKLATLSMTILGSLMTKIYDSRKEGMDTIEFLEPLRDTGKLLALLIHKQSLNRKAFIEPVMTKEGHDIVKESKIEEFLFSNGLADR
;
A
#
# COMPACT_ATOMS: atom_id res chain seq x y z
N MET A 1 20.86 4.88 -1.64
CA MET A 1 20.82 3.58 -0.94
C MET A 1 19.51 2.79 -1.18
N LEU A 2 18.37 3.43 -1.50
CA LEU A 2 17.09 2.73 -1.82
C LEU A 2 16.84 2.50 -3.33
N GLN A 3 17.75 2.96 -4.21
CA GLN A 3 17.54 3.00 -5.67
C GLN A 3 17.60 1.63 -6.37
N THR A 4 17.95 0.56 -5.66
CA THR A 4 18.19 -0.77 -6.26
C THR A 4 16.94 -1.67 -6.27
N TYR A 5 15.86 -1.28 -5.59
CA TYR A 5 14.64 -2.10 -5.48
C TYR A 5 13.45 -1.35 -6.05
N GLU A 6 12.91 -1.85 -7.15
CA GLU A 6 11.66 -1.36 -7.72
C GLU A 6 10.49 -2.12 -7.07
N CYS A 7 9.52 -1.38 -6.55
CA CYS A 7 8.33 -1.98 -5.95
C CYS A 7 7.53 -2.75 -7.01
N ALA A 8 7.22 -4.01 -6.71
CA ALA A 8 6.34 -4.83 -7.56
C ALA A 8 5.02 -4.09 -7.83
N GLN A 9 4.49 -4.22 -9.05
CA GLN A 9 3.31 -3.49 -9.50
C GLN A 9 2.10 -3.78 -8.59
N GLU A 10 1.95 -5.03 -8.19
CA GLU A 10 0.89 -5.56 -7.32
C GLU A 10 0.97 -5.00 -5.89
N LEU A 11 2.14 -4.51 -5.49
CA LEU A 11 2.38 -3.92 -4.17
C LEU A 11 2.37 -2.40 -4.21
N LYS A 12 2.19 -1.75 -5.37
CA LYS A 12 2.18 -0.29 -5.44
C LYS A 12 1.05 0.26 -4.57
N ALA A 13 1.39 1.24 -3.73
CA ALA A 13 0.41 1.92 -2.91
C ALA A 13 -0.59 2.67 -3.80
N PRO A 14 -1.90 2.59 -3.51
CA PRO A 14 -2.92 3.22 -4.34
C PRO A 14 -2.78 4.75 -4.31
N GLU A 15 -2.83 5.39 -5.46
CA GLU A 15 -2.75 6.84 -5.56
C GLU A 15 -4.10 7.47 -5.21
N LEU A 16 -4.10 8.75 -4.82
CA LEU A 16 -5.36 9.46 -4.60
C LEU A 16 -6.03 9.78 -5.94
N ASN A 17 -7.33 9.51 -6.07
CA ASN A 17 -8.08 9.83 -7.28
C ASN A 17 -7.98 11.34 -7.59
N PRO A 18 -7.64 11.73 -8.83
CA PRO A 18 -7.56 13.15 -9.21
C PRO A 18 -8.85 13.93 -8.97
N GLN A 19 -10.02 13.29 -9.15
CA GLN A 19 -11.32 13.91 -8.91
C GLN A 19 -11.60 14.15 -7.42
N VAL A 20 -11.25 13.19 -6.57
CA VAL A 20 -11.34 13.36 -5.10
C VAL A 20 -10.37 14.45 -4.67
N ALA A 21 -9.15 14.44 -5.21
CA ALA A 21 -8.18 15.50 -4.97
C ALA A 21 -8.74 16.87 -5.41
N ALA A 22 -9.40 17.01 -6.56
CA ALA A 22 -9.98 18.28 -6.97
C ALA A 22 -11.05 18.82 -5.98
N LYS A 23 -11.79 17.92 -5.29
CA LYS A 23 -12.92 18.27 -4.41
C LYS A 23 -12.55 18.56 -2.95
N ILE A 24 -11.33 18.20 -2.51
CA ILE A 24 -10.89 18.41 -1.12
C ILE A 24 -9.89 19.56 -0.98
N SER A 25 -9.85 20.17 0.20
CA SER A 25 -8.91 21.25 0.53
C SER A 25 -7.46 20.76 0.67
N SER A 26 -6.51 21.69 0.81
CA SER A 26 -5.07 21.41 0.85
C SER A 26 -4.62 20.60 2.08
N ILE A 27 -5.33 20.72 3.21
CA ILE A 27 -4.96 20.07 4.47
C ILE A 27 -5.14 18.54 4.36
N PRO A 28 -6.33 18.00 4.00
CA PRO A 28 -6.50 16.56 3.79
C PRO A 28 -5.55 15.97 2.74
N LYS A 29 -5.27 16.69 1.65
CA LYS A 29 -4.28 16.29 0.62
C LYS A 29 -2.89 16.12 1.20
N THR A 30 -2.45 17.08 2.01
CA THR A 30 -1.12 17.07 2.59
C THR A 30 -0.98 15.90 3.56
N ARG A 31 -1.98 15.67 4.42
CA ARG A 31 -2.03 14.49 5.29
C ARG A 31 -1.99 13.19 4.50
N ASP A 32 -2.81 13.06 3.46
CA ASP A 32 -2.83 11.85 2.61
C ASP A 32 -1.46 11.59 1.98
N ARG A 33 -0.79 12.63 1.45
CA ARG A 33 0.56 12.51 0.87
C ARG A 33 1.58 12.00 1.88
N HIS A 34 1.53 12.43 3.14
CA HIS A 34 2.41 11.88 4.18
C HIS A 34 2.10 10.40 4.46
N MET A 35 0.81 10.04 4.51
CA MET A 35 0.39 8.65 4.70
C MET A 35 0.77 7.75 3.52
N LEU A 36 0.69 8.25 2.29
CA LEU A 36 1.14 7.60 1.07
C LEU A 36 2.65 7.37 1.11
N ALA A 37 3.44 8.35 1.55
CA ALA A 37 4.89 8.19 1.69
C ALA A 37 5.25 7.05 2.66
N ILE A 38 4.55 6.96 3.81
CA ILE A 38 4.71 5.85 4.76
C ILE A 38 4.31 4.53 4.11
N GLN A 39 3.21 4.50 3.35
CA GLN A 39 2.76 3.30 2.64
C GLN A 39 3.80 2.83 1.63
N LYS A 40 4.38 3.75 0.84
CA LYS A 40 5.44 3.46 -0.13
C LYS A 40 6.70 2.87 0.52
N LEU A 41 7.03 3.29 1.73
CA LEU A 41 8.10 2.65 2.50
C LEU A 41 7.74 1.21 2.90
N ALA A 42 6.51 0.96 3.33
CA ALA A 42 6.06 -0.38 3.69
C ALA A 42 6.05 -1.34 2.48
N THR A 43 5.60 -0.87 1.30
CA THR A 43 5.57 -1.67 0.08
C THR A 43 6.98 -1.97 -0.45
N LEU A 44 7.89 -1.00 -0.32
CA LEU A 44 9.30 -1.21 -0.64
C LEU A 44 9.96 -2.21 0.32
N SER A 45 9.69 -2.13 1.61
CA SER A 45 10.15 -3.11 2.60
C SER A 45 9.68 -4.52 2.28
N MET A 46 8.42 -4.68 1.86
CA MET A 46 7.88 -5.97 1.41
C MET A 46 8.63 -6.50 0.18
N THR A 47 8.94 -5.63 -0.77
CA THR A 47 9.70 -5.99 -1.99
C THR A 47 11.11 -6.47 -1.63
N ILE A 48 11.80 -5.75 -0.75
CA ILE A 48 13.14 -6.11 -0.27
C ILE A 48 13.10 -7.46 0.47
N LEU A 49 12.08 -7.68 1.31
CA LEU A 49 11.88 -8.93 2.02
C LEU A 49 11.68 -10.10 1.05
N GLY A 50 10.85 -9.94 0.02
CA GLY A 50 10.67 -10.94 -1.04
C GLY A 50 12.00 -11.26 -1.74
N SER A 51 12.76 -10.24 -2.12
CA SER A 51 14.09 -10.42 -2.74
C SER A 51 15.06 -11.17 -1.81
N LEU A 52 15.04 -10.88 -0.51
CA LEU A 52 15.86 -11.56 0.49
C LEU A 52 15.47 -13.04 0.62
N MET A 53 14.17 -13.34 0.69
CA MET A 53 13.66 -14.72 0.76
C MET A 53 14.08 -15.51 -0.48
N THR A 54 13.99 -14.93 -1.68
CA THR A 54 14.47 -15.55 -2.92
C THR A 54 15.98 -15.82 -2.86
N LYS A 55 16.78 -14.85 -2.41
CA LYS A 55 18.25 -15.03 -2.29
C LYS A 55 18.64 -16.12 -1.29
N ILE A 56 17.94 -16.21 -0.14
CA ILE A 56 18.16 -17.28 0.85
C ILE A 56 17.83 -18.63 0.22
N TYR A 57 16.69 -18.72 -0.48
CA TYR A 57 16.29 -19.94 -1.14
C TYR A 57 17.29 -20.37 -2.22
N ASP A 58 17.75 -19.45 -3.07
CA ASP A 58 18.67 -19.75 -4.18
C ASP A 58 20.10 -20.05 -3.70
N SER A 59 20.54 -19.42 -2.61
CA SER A 59 21.89 -19.60 -2.04
C SER A 59 21.96 -20.71 -0.99
N ARG A 60 20.90 -21.51 -0.86
CA ARG A 60 20.84 -22.58 0.14
C ARG A 60 21.94 -23.61 -0.09
N LYS A 61 22.63 -23.98 0.99
CA LYS A 61 23.61 -25.06 0.98
C LYS A 61 22.93 -26.38 1.30
N GLU A 62 23.50 -27.49 0.84
CA GLU A 62 23.04 -28.82 1.22
C GLU A 62 23.10 -28.96 2.76
N GLY A 63 22.01 -29.45 3.36
CA GLY A 63 21.86 -29.54 4.82
C GLY A 63 21.47 -28.24 5.54
N MET A 64 21.28 -27.12 4.85
CA MET A 64 20.76 -25.89 5.47
C MET A 64 19.27 -26.04 5.81
N ASP A 65 18.92 -25.80 7.07
CA ASP A 65 17.51 -25.66 7.47
C ASP A 65 16.97 -24.29 7.00
N THR A 66 16.49 -24.26 5.77
CA THR A 66 15.88 -23.04 5.21
C THR A 66 14.60 -22.62 5.92
N ILE A 67 13.93 -23.52 6.65
CA ILE A 67 12.67 -23.22 7.35
C ILE A 67 12.95 -22.25 8.51
N GLU A 68 14.00 -22.51 9.29
CA GLU A 68 14.43 -21.66 10.41
C GLU A 68 14.57 -20.18 10.00
N PHE A 69 15.07 -19.91 8.79
CA PHE A 69 15.24 -18.55 8.26
C PHE A 69 14.01 -18.01 7.55
N LEU A 70 13.28 -18.85 6.81
CA LEU A 70 12.16 -18.39 5.98
C LEU A 70 10.88 -18.15 6.80
N GLU A 71 10.67 -18.84 7.93
CA GLU A 71 9.45 -18.66 8.73
C GLU A 71 9.32 -17.27 9.37
N PRO A 72 10.33 -16.72 10.07
CA PRO A 72 10.23 -15.37 10.61
C PRO A 72 10.06 -14.32 9.50
N LEU A 73 10.68 -14.54 8.34
CA LEU A 73 10.56 -13.65 7.17
C LEU A 73 9.15 -13.72 6.57
N ARG A 74 8.58 -14.92 6.43
CA ARG A 74 7.17 -15.11 6.02
C ARG A 74 6.22 -14.35 6.95
N ASP A 75 6.42 -14.46 8.26
CA ASP A 75 5.52 -13.82 9.23
C ASP A 75 5.71 -12.30 9.27
N THR A 76 6.92 -11.80 9.05
CA THR A 76 7.18 -10.38 8.77
C THR A 76 6.45 -9.91 7.52
N GLY A 77 6.45 -10.73 6.45
CA GLY A 77 5.71 -10.45 5.22
C GLY A 77 4.21 -10.31 5.47
N LYS A 78 3.61 -11.23 6.25
CA LYS A 78 2.19 -11.14 6.64
C LYS A 78 1.89 -9.83 7.38
N LEU A 79 2.74 -9.43 8.32
CA LEU A 79 2.59 -8.17 9.06
C LEU A 79 2.69 -6.94 8.15
N LEU A 80 3.62 -6.94 7.20
CA LEU A 80 3.74 -5.88 6.21
C LEU A 80 2.52 -5.80 5.29
N ALA A 81 1.98 -6.94 4.84
CA ALA A 81 0.75 -6.98 4.04
C ALA A 81 -0.42 -6.37 4.80
N LEU A 82 -0.58 -6.74 6.08
CA LEU A 82 -1.60 -6.16 6.96
C LEU A 82 -1.40 -4.66 7.17
N LEU A 83 -0.16 -4.21 7.35
CA LEU A 83 0.17 -2.79 7.50
C LEU A 83 -0.19 -2.00 6.24
N ILE A 84 0.20 -2.50 5.06
CA ILE A 84 -0.09 -1.88 3.76
C ILE A 84 -1.60 -1.76 3.57
N HIS A 85 -2.35 -2.84 3.85
CA HIS A 85 -3.80 -2.85 3.72
C HIS A 85 -4.47 -1.87 4.70
N LYS A 86 -4.09 -1.91 5.99
CA LYS A 86 -4.60 -0.98 7.01
C LYS A 86 -4.30 0.47 6.65
N GLN A 87 -3.14 0.75 6.06
CA GLN A 87 -2.80 2.11 5.65
C GLN A 87 -3.74 2.63 4.55
N SER A 88 -4.14 1.79 3.58
CA SER A 88 -5.17 2.18 2.61
C SER A 88 -6.51 2.49 3.29
N LEU A 89 -6.96 1.65 4.22
CA LEU A 89 -8.21 1.88 4.96
C LEU A 89 -8.15 3.17 5.79
N ASN A 90 -7.04 3.42 6.48
CA ASN A 90 -6.83 4.64 7.25
C ASN A 90 -6.90 5.88 6.36
N ARG A 91 -6.22 5.85 5.21
CA ARG A 91 -6.24 6.94 4.23
C ARG A 91 -7.67 7.23 3.77
N LYS A 92 -8.47 6.19 3.46
CA LYS A 92 -9.91 6.34 3.16
C LYS A 92 -10.68 6.99 4.30
N ALA A 93 -10.58 6.44 5.51
CA ALA A 93 -11.30 6.91 6.70
C ALA A 93 -11.00 8.39 7.04
N PHE A 94 -9.82 8.88 6.65
CA PHE A 94 -9.45 10.28 6.82
C PHE A 94 -9.99 11.20 5.72
N ILE A 95 -10.20 10.69 4.51
CA ILE A 95 -10.68 11.48 3.37
C ILE A 95 -12.22 11.47 3.29
N GLU A 96 -12.87 10.35 3.61
CA GLU A 96 -14.33 10.23 3.54
C GLU A 96 -15.09 11.35 4.27
N PRO A 97 -14.73 11.75 5.51
CA PRO A 97 -15.48 12.76 6.25
C PRO A 97 -15.34 14.19 5.70
N VAL A 98 -14.35 14.45 4.84
CA VAL A 98 -14.14 15.78 4.25
C VAL A 98 -14.80 15.93 2.88
N MET A 99 -15.48 14.89 2.41
CA MET A 99 -16.27 14.93 1.18
C MET A 99 -17.62 15.61 1.40
N THR A 100 -18.20 16.16 0.33
CA THR A 100 -19.60 16.62 0.35
C THR A 100 -20.54 15.43 0.60
N LYS A 101 -21.78 15.69 1.04
CA LYS A 101 -22.77 14.62 1.26
C LYS A 101 -22.94 13.71 0.03
N GLU A 102 -23.04 14.32 -1.15
CA GLU A 102 -23.11 13.59 -2.43
C GLU A 102 -21.84 12.80 -2.74
N GLY A 103 -20.66 13.38 -2.44
CA GLY A 103 -19.37 12.70 -2.65
C GLY A 103 -19.13 11.55 -1.67
N HIS A 104 -19.64 11.66 -0.44
CA HIS A 104 -19.44 10.70 0.64
C HIS A 104 -19.97 9.32 0.28
N ASP A 105 -21.20 9.23 -0.21
CA ASP A 105 -21.84 7.95 -0.51
C ASP A 105 -21.15 7.23 -1.67
N ILE A 106 -20.65 7.99 -2.65
CA ILE A 106 -19.90 7.48 -3.79
C ILE A 106 -18.53 6.94 -3.33
N VAL A 107 -17.81 7.63 -2.44
CA VAL A 107 -16.47 7.21 -2.01
C VAL A 107 -16.50 6.07 -0.99
N LYS A 108 -17.51 6.01 -0.14
CA LYS A 108 -17.61 5.03 0.96
C LYS A 108 -17.63 3.59 0.44
N GLU A 109 -18.41 3.32 -0.60
CA GLU A 109 -18.55 1.96 -1.17
C GLU A 109 -17.50 1.63 -2.22
N SER A 110 -16.65 2.58 -2.58
CA SER A 110 -15.64 2.37 -3.63
C SER A 110 -14.59 1.34 -3.22
N LYS A 111 -14.19 0.51 -4.18
CA LYS A 111 -13.08 -0.45 -4.00
C LYS A 111 -11.74 0.28 -4.07
N ILE A 112 -10.75 -0.31 -3.40
CA ILE A 112 -9.35 0.12 -3.47
C ILE A 112 -8.70 -0.71 -4.57
N GLU A 113 -8.19 -0.04 -5.59
CA GLU A 113 -7.54 -0.64 -6.76
C GLU A 113 -6.22 0.09 -7.02
N GLU A 114 -5.96 0.51 -8.26
CA GLU A 114 -4.85 1.42 -8.58
C GLU A 114 -5.00 2.76 -7.85
N PHE A 115 -6.23 3.21 -7.65
CA PHE A 115 -6.54 4.39 -6.85
C PHE A 115 -7.22 4.01 -5.53
N LEU A 116 -7.09 4.91 -4.56
CA LEU A 116 -7.61 4.74 -3.20
C LEU A 116 -9.15 4.65 -3.18
N PHE A 117 -9.79 5.31 -4.13
CA PHE A 117 -11.19 5.14 -4.49
C PHE A 117 -11.24 4.62 -5.93
N SER A 118 -12.26 3.87 -6.33
CA SER A 118 -12.27 3.14 -7.61
C SER A 118 -12.03 4.01 -8.85
N ASN A 119 -11.50 3.41 -9.92
CA ASN A 119 -11.30 4.02 -11.23
C ASN A 119 -12.58 4.66 -11.82
N GLY A 120 -13.76 4.07 -11.57
CA GLY A 120 -15.06 4.48 -12.12
C GLY A 120 -15.78 5.60 -11.36
N LEU A 121 -15.07 6.49 -10.66
CA LEU A 121 -15.68 7.66 -10.02
C LEU A 121 -16.26 8.66 -11.03
N ALA A 122 -15.77 8.64 -12.28
CA ALA A 122 -16.27 9.48 -13.38
C ALA A 122 -17.61 9.01 -13.95
N ASP A 123 -17.89 7.70 -13.82
CA ASP A 123 -19.02 7.02 -14.47
C ASP A 123 -20.22 6.83 -13.52
N ARG A 124 -20.17 7.43 -12.32
CA ARG A 124 -21.19 7.35 -11.26
C ARG A 124 -21.71 8.72 -10.85
#